data_AF-A0A558B386-F1
#
_entry.id   AF-A0A558B386-F1
#
_cell.length_a   1.000
_cell.length_b   1.000
_cell.length_c   1.000
_cell.angle_alpha   90.00
_cell.angle_beta   90.00
_cell.angle_gamma   90.00
#
_symmetry.space_group_name_H-M   'P 1'
#
loop_
_entity.id
_entity.type
_entity.pdbx_description
1 polymer ?
#
loop_
_entity_poly.entity_id
_entity_poly.type
_entity_poly.pdbx_seq_one_letter_code
_entity_poly.pdbx_strand_id
1 'polypeptide(L)'
;MTSYNAPEATATATTEAPERSRTTVRPVDLAAGITKGLNEQHETLQTKANAIVIKEVFEQIRAQVESTEDGVINIPGLGTFNCRTVTREGEEGAEPVQVKRVNFRVAKAPQ
;
A
#
# COMPACT_ATOMS: atom_id res chain seq x y z
N MET A 1 42.88 25.73 40.34
CA MET A 1 41.53 26.16 39.93
C MET A 1 41.18 25.39 38.67
N THR A 2 40.51 24.25 38.81
CA THR A 2 40.15 23.34 37.73
C THR A 2 38.65 23.51 37.46
N SER A 3 38.31 24.12 36.32
CA SER A 3 36.92 24.32 35.89
C SER A 3 36.32 23.00 35.41
N TYR A 4 35.30 22.53 36.11
CA TYR A 4 34.39 21.48 35.62
C TYR A 4 33.49 22.07 34.53
N ASN A 5 33.69 21.65 33.28
CA ASN A 5 32.68 21.82 32.23
C ASN A 5 31.70 20.64 32.32
N ALA A 6 30.45 20.92 32.64
CA ALA A 6 29.34 19.98 32.53
C ALA A 6 28.92 19.85 31.04
N PRO A 7 28.62 18.66 30.52
CA PRO A 7 28.08 18.52 29.17
C PRO A 7 26.59 18.90 29.15
N GLU A 8 26.24 19.82 28.25
CA GLU A 8 24.87 20.23 27.95
C GLU A 8 24.07 19.05 27.40
N ALA A 9 22.93 18.75 28.03
CA ALA A 9 21.96 17.78 27.53
C ALA A 9 21.22 18.38 26.33
N THR A 10 21.60 17.97 25.12
CA THR A 10 20.82 18.21 23.90
C THR A 10 19.49 17.46 24.00
N ALA A 11 18.42 18.19 24.27
CA ALA A 11 17.05 17.73 24.11
C ALA A 11 16.80 17.41 22.64
N THR A 12 16.70 16.13 22.30
CA THR A 12 16.20 15.68 21.00
C THR A 12 14.72 16.03 20.90
N ALA A 13 14.39 17.02 20.07
CA ALA A 13 13.02 17.30 19.67
C ALA A 13 12.49 16.10 18.86
N THR A 14 11.70 15.25 19.52
CA THR A 14 10.93 14.20 18.86
C THR A 14 9.91 14.88 17.94
N THR A 15 10.20 14.88 16.63
CA THR A 15 9.22 15.30 15.63
C THR A 15 8.21 14.17 15.49
N GLU A 16 7.06 14.30 16.16
CA GLU A 16 5.92 13.40 15.94
C GLU A 16 5.47 13.51 14.49
N ALA A 17 5.67 12.44 13.73
CA ALA A 17 5.06 12.29 12.42
C ALA A 17 3.53 12.26 12.60
N PRO A 18 2.75 12.91 11.72
CA PRO A 18 1.29 12.97 11.86
C PRO A 18 0.72 11.57 11.89
N GLU A 19 0.01 11.27 12.98
CA GLU A 19 -0.66 10.01 13.25
C GLU A 19 -1.78 9.80 12.22
N ARG A 20 -1.43 9.23 11.07
CA ARG A 20 -2.41 8.79 10.07
C ARG A 20 -3.20 7.65 10.70
N SER A 21 -4.45 7.89 11.09
CA SER A 21 -5.33 6.84 11.60
C SER A 21 -5.34 5.70 10.58
N ARG A 22 -4.74 4.55 10.95
CA ARG A 22 -4.75 3.33 10.12
C ARG A 22 -6.13 2.67 10.20
N THR A 23 -7.13 3.31 9.61
CA THR A 23 -8.44 2.70 9.45
C THR A 23 -8.35 1.71 8.30
N THR A 24 -8.44 0.42 8.60
CA THR A 24 -8.52 -0.64 7.57
C THR A 24 -9.84 -0.48 6.82
N VAL A 25 -9.76 -0.19 5.53
CA VAL A 25 -10.93 -0.07 4.66
C VAL A 25 -11.20 -1.40 3.98
N ARG A 26 -12.40 -1.97 4.14
CA ARG A 26 -12.79 -3.22 3.48
C ARG A 26 -13.51 -2.92 2.16
N PRO A 27 -13.62 -3.88 1.23
CA PRO A 27 -14.34 -3.70 -0.03
C PRO A 27 -15.79 -3.22 0.12
N VAL A 28 -16.48 -3.65 1.18
CA VAL A 28 -17.85 -3.18 1.48
C VAL A 28 -17.90 -1.69 1.84
N ASP A 29 -16.85 -1.19 2.50
CA ASP A 29 -16.74 0.21 2.90
C ASP A 29 -16.45 1.10 1.66
N LEU A 30 -15.64 0.58 0.73
CA LEU A 30 -15.41 1.21 -0.59
C LEU A 30 -16.69 1.24 -1.44
N ALA A 31 -17.41 0.12 -1.48
CA ALA A 31 -18.66 0.01 -2.23
C ALA A 31 -19.71 1.00 -1.72
N ALA A 32 -19.84 1.14 -0.39
CA ALA A 32 -20.74 2.12 0.22
C ALA A 32 -20.37 3.57 -0.17
N GLY A 33 -19.07 3.91 -0.19
CA GLY A 33 -18.59 5.21 -0.65
C GLY A 33 -18.92 5.49 -2.13
N ILE A 34 -18.79 4.48 -3.00
CA ILE A 34 -19.11 4.59 -4.42
C ILE A 34 -20.62 4.75 -4.65
N THR A 35 -21.45 3.95 -3.98
CA THR A 35 -22.91 4.03 -4.09
C THR A 35 -23.44 5.39 -3.63
N LYS A 36 -22.91 5.91 -2.50
CA LYS A 36 -23.24 7.25 -1.99
C LYS A 36 -22.89 8.36 -2.97
N GLY A 37 -21.85 8.18 -3.80
CA GLY A 37 -21.47 9.12 -4.85
C GLY A 37 -22.29 9.01 -6.15
N LEU A 38 -23.04 7.92 -6.36
CA LEU A 38 -23.71 7.61 -7.64
C LEU A 38 -25.22 7.86 -7.67
N ASN A 39 -25.96 7.75 -6.55
CA ASN A 39 -27.31 8.30 -6.26
C ASN A 39 -28.08 7.45 -5.23
N GLU A 40 -28.90 8.11 -4.40
CA GLU A 40 -29.54 7.59 -3.17
C GLU A 40 -30.72 6.61 -3.35
N GLN A 41 -31.13 6.23 -4.56
CA GLN A 41 -32.45 5.58 -4.73
C GLN A 41 -32.47 4.04 -4.68
N HIS A 42 -31.33 3.34 -4.74
CA HIS A 42 -31.28 1.88 -4.59
C HIS A 42 -29.98 1.39 -3.89
N GLU A 43 -29.65 1.98 -2.74
CA GLU A 43 -28.32 1.85 -2.12
C GLU A 43 -27.89 0.41 -1.79
N THR A 44 -28.76 -0.42 -1.21
CA THR A 44 -28.32 -1.70 -0.60
C THR A 44 -28.01 -2.79 -1.62
N LEU A 45 -28.82 -2.93 -2.67
CA LEU A 45 -28.58 -3.91 -3.74
C LEU A 45 -27.37 -3.52 -4.59
N GLN A 46 -27.23 -2.23 -4.89
CA GLN A 46 -26.09 -1.69 -5.63
C GLN A 46 -24.80 -1.83 -4.82
N THR A 47 -24.82 -1.60 -3.51
CA THR A 47 -23.63 -1.74 -2.66
C THR A 47 -23.08 -3.17 -2.65
N LYS A 48 -23.94 -4.20 -2.59
CA LYS A 48 -23.48 -5.60 -2.66
C LYS A 48 -22.89 -5.95 -4.02
N ALA A 49 -23.56 -5.54 -5.11
CA ALA A 49 -23.05 -5.76 -6.46
C ALA A 49 -21.71 -5.05 -6.68
N ASN A 50 -21.60 -3.79 -6.25
CA ASN A 50 -20.37 -3.00 -6.32
C ASN A 50 -19.24 -3.65 -5.49
N ALA A 51 -19.54 -4.16 -4.29
CA ALA A 51 -18.53 -4.87 -3.48
C ALA A 51 -17.98 -6.12 -4.16
N ILE A 52 -18.83 -6.89 -4.87
CA ILE A 52 -18.40 -8.06 -5.66
C ILE A 52 -17.48 -7.61 -6.80
N VAL A 53 -17.86 -6.58 -7.55
CA VAL A 53 -17.04 -6.05 -8.64
C VAL A 53 -15.69 -5.54 -8.13
N ILE A 54 -15.67 -4.81 -7.02
CA ILE A 54 -14.42 -4.33 -6.39
C ILE A 54 -13.54 -5.50 -5.98
N LYS A 55 -14.11 -6.54 -5.36
CA LYS A 55 -13.37 -7.75 -4.97
C LYS A 55 -12.74 -8.42 -6.20
N GLU A 56 -13.51 -8.59 -7.26
CA GLU A 56 -13.06 -9.19 -8.52
C GLU A 56 -11.91 -8.39 -9.16
N VAL A 57 -12.00 -7.05 -9.15
CA VAL A 57 -10.90 -6.19 -9.64
C VAL A 57 -9.62 -6.43 -8.83
N PHE A 58 -9.70 -6.49 -7.49
CA PHE A 58 -8.51 -6.78 -6.68
C PHE A 58 -7.95 -8.19 -6.93
N GLU A 59 -8.80 -9.18 -7.17
CA GLU A 59 -8.38 -10.54 -7.53
C GLU A 59 -7.67 -10.59 -8.88
N GLN A 60 -8.17 -9.87 -9.89
CA GLN A 60 -7.52 -9.74 -11.19
C GLN A 60 -6.16 -9.04 -11.09
N ILE A 61 -6.08 -7.94 -10.33
CA ILE A 61 -4.81 -7.25 -10.07
C ILE A 61 -3.82 -8.20 -9.40
N ARG A 62 -4.27 -8.96 -8.40
CA ARG A 62 -3.45 -9.96 -7.71
C ARG A 62 -2.94 -11.02 -8.68
N ALA A 63 -3.81 -11.62 -9.48
CA ALA A 63 -3.43 -12.66 -10.44
C ALA A 63 -2.42 -12.13 -11.47
N GLN A 64 -2.59 -10.89 -11.92
CA GLN A 64 -1.65 -10.24 -12.85
C GLN A 64 -0.30 -9.96 -12.20
N VAL A 65 -0.28 -9.50 -10.95
CA VAL A 65 0.94 -9.30 -10.16
C VAL A 65 1.64 -10.64 -9.90
N GLU A 66 0.90 -11.70 -9.57
CA GLU A 66 1.46 -13.04 -9.30
C GLU A 66 2.05 -13.67 -10.56
N SER A 67 1.43 -13.50 -11.73
CA SER A 67 1.91 -14.04 -13.00
C SER A 67 3.05 -13.24 -13.66
N THR A 68 3.21 -11.95 -13.32
CA THR A 68 4.27 -11.12 -13.90
C THR A 68 5.60 -11.33 -13.15
N GLU A 69 6.57 -12.04 -13.72
CA GLU A 69 7.88 -12.28 -13.08
C GLU A 69 8.65 -10.98 -12.84
N ASP A 70 9.17 -10.38 -13.91
CA ASP A 70 9.83 -9.07 -13.92
C ASP A 70 9.10 -8.12 -14.86
N GLY A 71 8.68 -6.96 -14.36
CA GLY A 71 7.97 -6.00 -15.20
C GLY A 71 7.20 -4.94 -14.44
N VAL A 72 6.36 -4.23 -15.21
CA VAL A 72 5.59 -3.09 -14.74
C VAL A 72 4.13 -3.27 -15.13
N ILE A 73 3.23 -3.25 -14.15
CA ILE A 73 1.78 -3.26 -14.37
C ILE A 73 1.26 -1.86 -14.05
N ASN A 74 0.70 -1.18 -15.04
CA ASN A 74 0.13 0.15 -14.86
C ASN A 74 -1.40 0.08 -14.82
N ILE A 75 -1.99 0.60 -13.76
CA ILE A 75 -3.44 0.71 -13.60
C ILE A 75 -3.82 2.20 -13.66
N PRO A 76 -4.45 2.64 -14.76
CA PRO A 76 -4.86 4.03 -14.93
C PRO A 76 -5.68 4.54 -13.74
N GLY A 77 -5.36 5.76 -13.27
CA GLY A 77 -6.03 6.38 -12.13
C GLY A 77 -5.68 5.81 -10.75
N LEU A 78 -5.01 4.65 -10.66
CA LEU A 78 -4.60 4.04 -9.40
C LEU A 78 -3.09 4.15 -9.16
N GLY A 79 -2.29 3.64 -10.10
CA GLY A 79 -0.84 3.62 -9.96
C GLY A 79 -0.16 2.47 -10.69
N THR A 80 1.08 2.22 -10.31
CA THR A 80 1.98 1.31 -11.02
C THR A 80 2.60 0.30 -10.06
N PHE A 81 2.53 -0.98 -10.39
CA PHE A 81 3.22 -2.06 -9.71
C PHE A 81 4.52 -2.40 -10.44
N ASN A 82 5.63 -2.34 -9.73
CA ASN A 82 6.92 -2.79 -10.23
C ASN A 82 7.22 -4.16 -9.60
N CYS A 83 7.18 -5.20 -10.41
CA CYS A 83 7.48 -6.58 -10.02
C CYS A 83 8.93 -6.88 -10.37
N ARG A 84 9.69 -7.38 -9.40
CA ARG A 84 11.07 -7.83 -9.60
C ARG A 84 11.35 -9.06 -8.78
N THR A 85 11.99 -10.05 -9.36
CA THR A 85 12.56 -11.19 -8.64
C THR A 85 13.96 -10.82 -8.19
N VAL A 86 14.20 -10.93 -6.88
CA VAL A 86 15.51 -10.65 -6.28
C VAL A 86 16.03 -11.92 -5.62
N THR A 87 17.27 -12.27 -5.92
CA THR A 87 17.96 -13.32 -5.19
C THR A 87 18.40 -12.75 -3.86
N ARG A 88 17.91 -13.34 -2.76
CA ARG A 88 18.34 -13.05 -1.40
C ARG A 88 19.30 -14.16 -0.97
N GLU A 89 20.47 -13.78 -0.50
CA GLU A 89 21.37 -14.73 0.15
C GLU A 89 20.64 -15.32 1.37
N GLY A 90 20.64 -16.65 1.46
CA GLY A 90 20.09 -17.34 2.61
C GLY A 90 20.87 -17.01 3.89
N GLU A 91 20.30 -17.31 5.04
CA GLU A 91 21.07 -17.31 6.29
C GLU A 91 22.24 -18.32 6.19
N GLU A 92 23.31 -18.11 6.95
CA GLU A 92 24.59 -18.83 6.84
C GLU A 92 24.44 -20.31 6.47
N GLY A 93 24.86 -20.66 5.25
CA GLY A 93 24.87 -22.03 4.74
C GLY A 93 23.63 -22.46 3.94
N ALA A 94 22.60 -21.62 3.81
CA ALA A 94 21.45 -21.89 2.97
C ALA A 94 21.66 -21.43 1.52
N GLU A 95 21.15 -22.22 0.58
CA GLU A 95 21.12 -21.89 -0.85
C GLU A 95 20.38 -20.56 -1.08
N PRO A 96 20.80 -19.75 -2.08
CA PRO A 96 20.17 -18.48 -2.39
C PRO A 96 18.68 -18.66 -2.72
N VAL A 97 17.82 -17.82 -2.12
CA VAL A 97 16.37 -17.87 -2.31
C VAL A 97 15.93 -16.76 -3.24
N GLN A 98 15.16 -17.10 -4.28
CA GLN A 98 14.52 -16.11 -5.14
C GLN A 98 13.24 -15.60 -4.48
N VAL A 99 13.18 -14.29 -4.23
CA VAL A 99 12.03 -13.62 -3.62
C VAL A 99 11.44 -12.65 -4.62
N LYS A 100 10.14 -12.78 -4.87
CA LYS A 100 9.40 -11.81 -5.67
C LYS A 100 9.11 -10.56 -4.84
N ARG A 101 9.61 -9.41 -5.27
CA ARG A 101 9.38 -8.10 -4.66
C ARG A 101 8.43 -7.28 -5.54
N VAL A 102 7.33 -6.84 -4.96
CA VAL A 102 6.34 -5.98 -5.60
C VAL A 102 6.34 -4.61 -4.93
N ASN A 103 6.59 -3.55 -5.70
CA ASN A 103 6.53 -2.17 -5.20
C ASN A 103 5.41 -1.41 -5.90
N PHE A 104 4.44 -0.92 -5.14
CA PHE A 104 3.36 -0.07 -5.64
C PHE A 104 3.74 1.41 -5.56
N ARG A 105 3.51 2.15 -6.65
CA ARG A 105 3.64 3.60 -6.72
C ARG A 105 2.28 4.19 -7.11
N VAL A 106 1.73 5.05 -6.27
CA VAL A 106 0.46 5.72 -6.56
C VAL A 106 0.59 6.62 -7.79
N ALA A 107 -0.47 6.69 -8.61
CA ALA A 107 -0.53 7.65 -9.69
C ALA A 107 -0.48 9.08 -9.12
N LYS A 108 0.21 10.00 -9.81
CA LYS A 108 0.10 11.42 -9.47
C LYS A 108 -1.33 11.86 -9.79
N ALA A 109 -1.97 12.54 -8.85
CA ALA A 109 -3.25 13.18 -9.12
C ALA A 109 -3.10 14.12 -10.34
N PRO A 110 -4.08 14.16 -11.27
CA PRO A 110 -4.09 15.17 -12.30
C PRO A 110 -4.05 16.55 -11.61
N GLN A 111 -3.10 17.39 -12.04
CA GLN A 111 -2.99 18.78 -11.58
C GLN A 111 -4.15 19.61 -12.10
#